data_AF-A0A2V9JK47-F1
#
_entry.id   AF-A0A2V9JK47-F1
#
_cell.length_a   1.000
_cell.length_b   1.000
_cell.length_c   1.000
_cell.angle_alpha   90.00
_cell.angle_beta   90.00
_cell.angle_gamma   90.00
#
_symmetry.space_group_name_H-M   'P 1'
#
loop_
_entity.id
_entity.type
_entity.pdbx_description
1 polymer ?
#
loop_
_entity_poly.entity_id
_entity_poly.type
_entity_poly.pdbx_seq_one_letter_code
_entity_poly.pdbx_strand_id
1 'polypeptide(L)'
;LPAKARDELTQKVGPLVDEGLKALLKELDLKPNDSDAMGYVNLMYRQKADLEADAGAREADLKQAGQFFDKSLALRKAAAEKASK
;
A
#
# COMPACT_ATOMS: atom_id res chain seq x y z
N LEU A 1 10.89 9.34 10.47
CA LEU A 1 10.43 10.14 11.63
C LEU A 1 11.48 10.08 12.75
N PRO A 2 11.61 11.10 13.62
CA PRO A 2 12.36 10.95 14.88
C PRO A 2 11.84 9.74 15.68
N ALA A 3 12.72 9.00 16.35
CA ALA A 3 12.39 7.71 16.98
C ALA A 3 11.15 7.80 17.90
N LYS A 4 11.12 8.76 18.83
CA LYS A 4 9.99 8.93 19.75
C LYS A 4 8.66 9.19 19.02
N ALA A 5 8.67 10.05 18.01
CA ALA A 5 7.46 10.37 17.25
C ALA A 5 6.98 9.19 16.41
N ARG A 6 7.92 8.40 15.85
CA ARG A 6 7.60 7.14 15.17
C ARG A 6 6.95 6.17 16.13
N ASP A 7 7.55 5.93 17.29
CA ASP A 7 7.05 4.92 18.24
C ASP A 7 5.65 5.28 18.76
N GLU A 8 5.40 6.56 19.08
CA GLU A 8 4.06 7.06 19.44
C GLU A 8 3.06 6.88 18.30
N LEU A 9 3.47 7.11 17.05
CA LEU A 9 2.62 6.93 15.89
C LEU A 9 2.33 5.44 15.65
N THR A 10 3.34 4.57 15.71
CA THR A 10 3.22 3.12 15.56
C THR A 10 2.25 2.54 16.57
N GLN A 11 2.27 2.99 17.83
CA GLN A 11 1.30 2.56 18.83
C GLN A 11 -0.15 2.99 18.52
N LYS A 12 -0.32 4.18 17.96
CA LYS A 12 -1.65 4.73 17.65
C LYS A 12 -2.27 4.12 16.39
N VAL A 13 -1.46 3.88 15.36
CA VAL A 13 -1.99 3.55 14.02
C VAL A 13 -1.48 2.24 13.45
N GLY A 14 -0.46 1.60 14.04
CA GLY A 14 0.11 0.34 13.55
C GLY A 14 -0.95 -0.76 13.32
N PRO A 15 -1.79 -1.08 14.33
CA PRO A 15 -2.85 -2.08 14.16
C PRO A 15 -3.82 -1.74 13.02
N LEU A 16 -4.19 -0.46 12.87
CA LEU A 16 -5.10 -0.01 11.82
C LEU A 16 -4.48 -0.14 10.42
N VAL A 17 -3.17 0.13 10.29
CA VAL A 17 -2.43 -0.06 9.03
C VAL A 17 -2.39 -1.55 8.66
N ASP A 18 -2.09 -2.43 9.61
CA ASP A 18 -2.04 -3.87 9.39
C ASP A 18 -3.42 -4.45 9.01
N GLU A 19 -4.47 -4.04 9.71
CA GLU A 19 -5.85 -4.43 9.41
C GLU A 19 -6.30 -3.94 8.03
N GLY A 20 -6.04 -2.66 7.71
CA GLY A 20 -6.36 -2.07 6.40
C GLY A 20 -5.64 -2.79 5.26
N LEU A 21 -4.34 -3.06 5.44
CA LEU A 21 -3.55 -3.81 4.47
C LEU A 21 -4.10 -5.22 4.26
N LYS A 22 -4.42 -5.94 5.35
CA LYS A 22 -5.02 -7.28 5.28
C LYS A 22 -6.36 -7.29 4.54
N ALA A 23 -7.23 -6.33 4.83
CA ALA A 23 -8.54 -6.21 4.18
C ALA A 23 -8.41 -5.96 2.68
N LEU A 24 -7.53 -5.03 2.28
CA LEU A 24 -7.29 -4.70 0.87
C LEU A 24 -6.63 -5.85 0.11
N LEU A 25 -5.65 -6.55 0.72
CA LEU A 25 -5.07 -7.74 0.11
C LEU A 25 -6.12 -8.84 -0.08
N LYS A 26 -7.04 -9.01 0.89
CA LYS A 26 -8.16 -9.93 0.74
C LYS A 26 -9.12 -9.53 -0.38
N GLU A 27 -9.36 -8.24 -0.58
CA GLU A 27 -10.11 -7.76 -1.74
C GLU A 27 -9.43 -8.11 -3.05
N LEU A 28 -8.10 -7.99 -3.13
CA LEU A 28 -7.34 -8.37 -4.33
C LEU A 28 -7.33 -9.88 -4.58
N ASP A 29 -7.43 -10.72 -3.55
CA ASP A 29 -7.65 -12.16 -3.74
C ASP A 29 -9.00 -12.44 -4.43
N LEU A 30 -10.02 -11.61 -4.15
CA LEU A 30 -11.37 -11.77 -4.71
C LEU A 30 -11.51 -11.07 -6.07
N LYS A 31 -10.84 -9.92 -6.25
CA LYS A 31 -10.86 -9.07 -7.44
C LYS A 31 -9.43 -8.71 -7.84
N PRO A 32 -8.73 -9.61 -8.55
CA PRO A 32 -7.31 -9.40 -8.88
C PRO A 32 -7.01 -8.19 -9.75
N ASN A 33 -8.01 -7.59 -10.41
CA ASN A 33 -7.87 -6.42 -11.28
C ASN A 33 -8.51 -5.15 -10.68
N ASP A 34 -8.76 -5.12 -9.37
CA ASP A 34 -9.26 -3.92 -8.71
C ASP A 34 -8.15 -2.86 -8.57
N SER A 35 -8.11 -1.94 -9.53
CA SER A 35 -7.07 -0.90 -9.58
C SER A 35 -7.16 0.11 -8.44
N ASP A 36 -8.33 0.27 -7.81
CA ASP A 36 -8.51 1.15 -6.66
C ASP A 36 -7.93 0.49 -5.41
N ALA A 37 -8.28 -0.78 -5.16
CA ALA A 37 -7.71 -1.56 -4.07
C ALA A 37 -6.18 -1.62 -4.16
N MET A 38 -5.60 -1.83 -5.35
CA MET A 38 -4.13 -1.77 -5.54
C MET A 38 -3.56 -0.39 -5.19
N GLY A 39 -4.25 0.69 -5.58
CA GLY A 39 -3.85 2.06 -5.23
C GLY A 39 -3.80 2.26 -3.72
N TYR A 40 -4.80 1.74 -3.00
CA TYR A 40 -4.85 1.81 -1.53
C TYR A 40 -3.82 0.91 -0.85
N VAL A 41 -3.54 -0.29 -1.37
CA VAL A 41 -2.45 -1.13 -0.87
C VAL A 41 -1.11 -0.39 -0.94
N ASN A 42 -0.84 0.33 -2.03
CA ASN A 42 0.35 1.17 -2.13
C ASN A 42 0.43 2.22 -1.00
N LEU A 43 -0.68 2.89 -0.69
CA LEU A 43 -0.70 3.89 0.39
C LEU A 43 -0.50 3.25 1.76
N MET A 44 -1.09 2.08 2.01
CA MET A 44 -0.91 1.35 3.26
C MET A 44 0.54 0.92 3.47
N TYR A 45 1.22 0.41 2.44
CA TYR A 45 2.64 0.07 2.55
C TYR A 45 3.53 1.31 2.77
N ARG A 46 3.19 2.47 2.20
CA ARG A 46 3.92 3.72 2.50
C ARG A 46 3.73 4.15 3.95
N GLN A 47 2.50 4.07 4.45
CA GLN A 47 2.22 4.36 5.85
C GLN A 47 2.96 3.39 6.77
N LYS A 48 3.00 2.09 6.44
CA LYS A 48 3.76 1.08 7.18
C LYS A 48 5.26 1.39 7.19
N ALA A 49 5.82 1.75 6.03
CA ALA A 49 7.22 2.16 5.91
C ALA A 49 7.58 3.38 6.79
N ASP A 50 6.64 4.29 7.05
CA ASP A 50 6.87 5.43 7.96
C ASP A 50 6.90 5.03 9.44
N LEU A 51 6.32 3.87 9.79
CA LEU A 51 6.32 3.28 11.12
C LEU A 51 7.55 2.38 11.39
N GLU A 52 8.28 1.99 10.34
CA GLU A 52 9.41 1.08 10.45
C GLU A 52 10.63 1.74 11.10
N ALA A 53 11.22 1.03 12.06
CA ALA A 53 12.48 1.43 12.69
C ALA A 53 13.71 0.90 11.95
N ASP A 54 13.56 -0.27 11.33
CA ASP A 54 14.58 -0.91 10.54
C ASP A 54 14.59 -0.37 9.10
N ALA A 55 15.79 -0.05 8.60
CA ALA A 55 15.94 0.49 7.25
C ALA A 55 15.59 -0.54 6.16
N GLY A 56 15.89 -1.82 6.39
CA GLY A 56 15.60 -2.91 5.45
C GLY A 56 14.10 -3.18 5.36
N ALA A 57 13.41 -3.25 6.48
CA ALA A 57 11.95 -3.39 6.55
C ALA A 57 11.26 -2.20 5.86
N ARG A 58 11.72 -0.97 6.15
CA ARG A 58 11.25 0.24 5.47
C ARG A 58 11.41 0.16 3.95
N GLU A 59 12.57 -0.26 3.47
CA GLU A 59 12.83 -0.41 2.03
C GLU A 59 11.93 -1.49 1.40
N ALA A 60 11.74 -2.62 2.08
CA ALA A 60 10.87 -3.70 1.63
C ALA A 60 9.41 -3.23 1.48
N ASP A 61 8.89 -2.47 2.44
CA ASP A 61 7.55 -1.90 2.37
C ASP A 61 7.42 -0.88 1.23
N LEU A 62 8.42 0.01 1.05
CA LEU A 62 8.43 0.95 -0.08
C LEU A 62 8.48 0.25 -1.45
N LYS A 63 9.18 -0.89 -1.54
CA LYS A 63 9.20 -1.71 -2.75
C LYS A 63 7.83 -2.31 -3.04
N GLN A 64 7.15 -2.84 -2.03
CA GLN A 64 5.77 -3.34 -2.18
C GLN A 64 4.84 -2.21 -2.63
N ALA A 65 4.94 -1.03 -2.02
CA ALA A 65 4.16 0.13 -2.42
C ALA A 65 4.34 0.48 -3.91
N GLY A 66 5.60 0.54 -4.38
CA GLY A 66 5.91 0.78 -5.79
C GLY A 66 5.28 -0.26 -6.72
N GLN A 67 5.39 -1.55 -6.37
CA GLN A 67 4.81 -2.64 -7.17
C GLN A 67 3.29 -2.52 -7.31
N PHE A 68 2.57 -2.18 -6.24
CA PHE A 68 1.12 -2.01 -6.30
C PHE A 68 0.70 -0.73 -7.03
N PHE A 69 1.49 0.35 -6.91
CA PHE A 69 1.28 1.57 -7.69
C PHE A 69 1.39 1.29 -9.19
N ASP A 70 2.45 0.61 -9.62
CA ASP A 70 2.68 0.29 -11.04
C ASP A 70 1.55 -0.58 -11.60
N LYS A 71 1.11 -1.59 -10.84
CA LYS A 71 -0.03 -2.45 -11.22
C LYS A 71 -1.33 -1.63 -11.34
N SER A 72 -1.63 -0.77 -10.37
CA SER A 72 -2.81 0.11 -10.41
C SER A 72 -2.80 0.99 -11.66
N LEU A 73 -1.65 1.63 -11.94
CA LEU A 73 -1.50 2.52 -13.10
C LEU A 73 -1.67 1.76 -14.42
N ALA A 74 -1.09 0.56 -14.54
CA ALA A 74 -1.23 -0.27 -15.73
C ALA A 74 -2.69 -0.64 -16.01
N LEU A 75 -3.44 -1.04 -14.98
CA LEU A 75 -4.87 -1.36 -15.11
C LEU A 75 -5.71 -0.15 -15.50
N ARG A 76 -5.48 1.02 -14.87
CA ARG A 76 -6.19 2.26 -15.21
C ARG A 76 -5.92 2.69 -16.65
N LYS A 77 -4.67 2.61 -17.11
CA LYS A 77 -4.31 2.90 -18.51
C LYS A 77 -5.03 1.96 -19.47
N ALA A 78 -4.98 0.66 -19.22
CA ALA A 78 -5.67 -0.33 -20.07
C ALA A 78 -7.20 -0.12 -20.09
N ALA A 79 -7.81 0.29 -18.97
CA ALA A 79 -9.23 0.62 -18.90
C ALA A 79 -9.58 1.88 -19.72
N ALA A 80 -8.76 2.93 -19.61
CA ALA A 80 -8.92 4.16 -20.38
C ALA A 80 -8.78 3.92 -21.90
N GLU A 81 -7.79 3.14 -22.32
CA GLU A 81 -7.59 2.77 -23.72
C GLU A 81 -8.79 1.99 -24.28
N LYS A 82 -9.37 1.07 -23.49
CA LYS A 82 -10.59 0.34 -23.87
C LYS A 82 -11.81 1.25 -23.99
N ALA A 83 -11.96 2.24 -23.10
CA ALA A 83 -13.08 3.18 -23.14
C ALA A 83 -13.01 4.18 -24.29
N SER A 84 -11.81 4.40 -24.86
CA SER A 84 -11.57 5.31 -25.97
C SER A 84 -11.72 4.69 -27.38
N LYS A 85 -12.01 3.38 -27.44
CA LYS A 85 -12.25 2.62 -28.68
C LYS A 85 -13.72 2.30 -28.82
#